data_AF-A0A9Q3ZF16-F1
#
_entry.id   AF-A0A9Q3ZF16-F1
#
_cell.length_a   1.000
_cell.length_b   1.000
_cell.length_c   1.000
_cell.angle_alpha   90.00
_cell.angle_beta   90.00
_cell.angle_gamma   90.00
#
_symmetry.space_group_name_H-M   'P 1'
#
loop_
_entity.id
_entity.type
_entity.pdbx_description
1 polymer ?
#
loop_
_entity_poly.entity_id
_entity_poly.type
_entity_poly.pdbx_seq_one_letter_code
_entity_poly.pdbx_strand_id
1 'polypeptide(L)'
;MKTSSSLLKIGAVIATVAILIAVGRTMSNEIAPVHDAVELRKAIDLHKAALRELFPTLQGMATDAEQGGVVLTVRSESGIMNEAAMKEEAEALLGVPVKVRLLPVELRQQSPVQ
;
A
#
# COMPACT_ATOMS: atom_id res chain seq x y z
N MET A 1 -42.72 -10.66 -35.76
CA MET A 1 -41.63 -11.66 -35.96
C MET A 1 -40.43 -10.90 -36.51
N LYS A 2 -39.21 -10.81 -35.95
CA LYS A 2 -38.38 -11.56 -34.99
C LYS A 2 -37.56 -10.51 -34.19
N THR A 3 -37.64 -10.43 -32.86
CA THR A 3 -36.69 -10.94 -31.85
C THR A 3 -35.19 -10.67 -32.05
N SER A 4 -34.66 -9.91 -31.08
CA SER A 4 -33.41 -10.14 -30.33
C SER A 4 -32.06 -9.78 -30.94
N SER A 5 -31.36 -8.87 -30.22
CA SER A 5 -29.95 -8.95 -29.81
C SER A 5 -29.76 -7.86 -28.74
N SER A 6 -29.97 -8.12 -27.45
CA SER A 6 -29.03 -8.76 -26.51
C SER A 6 -27.59 -8.30 -26.70
N LEU A 7 -27.17 -7.30 -25.91
CA LEU A 7 -25.83 -7.27 -25.31
C LEU A 7 -25.93 -6.59 -23.94
N LEU A 8 -25.93 -7.44 -22.91
CA LEU A 8 -25.43 -7.14 -21.57
C LEU A 8 -24.15 -6.28 -21.66
N LYS A 9 -24.15 -5.12 -21.01
CA LYS A 9 -22.95 -4.57 -20.39
C LYS A 9 -23.16 -4.52 -18.89
N ILE A 10 -22.93 -5.68 -18.30
CA ILE A 10 -22.54 -5.83 -16.90
C ILE A 10 -21.21 -5.10 -16.72
N GLY A 11 -21.03 -4.41 -15.59
CA GLY A 11 -19.71 -4.22 -15.01
C GLY A 11 -19.24 -2.78 -14.90
N ALA A 12 -19.73 -2.07 -13.89
CA ALA A 12 -18.93 -1.14 -13.08
C ALA A 12 -19.68 -0.83 -11.79
N VAL A 13 -19.90 -1.85 -10.97
CA VAL A 13 -20.05 -1.65 -9.53
C VAL A 13 -18.65 -1.28 -9.04
N ILE A 14 -18.32 0.01 -9.01
CA ILE A 14 -17.20 0.49 -8.21
C ILE A 14 -17.84 1.19 -7.02
N ALA A 15 -17.92 0.43 -5.95
CA ALA A 15 -18.41 0.83 -4.66
C ALA A 15 -17.62 2.05 -4.18
N THR A 16 -18.20 3.24 -4.31
CA THR A 16 -17.73 4.46 -3.65
C THR A 16 -18.10 4.38 -2.18
N VAL A 17 -17.40 3.51 -1.44
CA VAL A 17 -17.47 3.45 0.01
C VAL A 17 -16.44 4.42 0.55
N ALA A 18 -16.70 5.71 0.37
CA ALA A 18 -16.02 6.76 1.12
C ALA A 18 -16.69 6.83 2.51
N ILE A 19 -16.31 5.92 3.39
CA ILE A 19 -16.70 5.99 4.79
C ILE A 19 -15.82 7.07 5.44
N LEU A 20 -16.30 8.31 5.39
CA LEU A 20 -15.88 9.38 6.29
C LEU A 20 -16.44 9.07 7.68
N ILE A 21 -15.67 8.39 8.53
CA ILE A 21 -15.92 8.38 9.98
C ILE A 21 -15.07 9.49 10.58
N ALA A 22 -15.58 10.72 10.46
CA ALA A 22 -15.20 11.81 11.35
C ALA A 22 -16.03 11.67 12.64
N VAL A 23 -15.61 10.79 13.55
CA VAL A 23 -16.09 10.82 14.94
C VAL A 23 -15.07 11.59 15.74
N GLY A 24 -15.26 12.91 15.78
CA GLY A 24 -14.64 13.74 16.79
C GLY A 24 -15.15 13.34 18.16
N ARG A 25 -14.27 12.76 18.98
CA ARG A 25 -14.39 12.81 20.44
C ARG A 25 -13.00 12.97 21.07
N THR A 26 -12.88 14.11 21.75
CA THR A 26 -12.15 14.34 23.00
C THR A 26 -10.62 14.36 22.98
N MET A 27 -10.10 15.59 22.99
CA MET A 27 -8.94 16.07 23.75
C MET A 27 -8.03 15.01 24.39
N SER A 28 -6.91 14.71 23.74
CA SER A 28 -5.58 14.74 24.35
C SER A 28 -4.52 14.68 23.28
N ASN A 29 -3.45 15.40 23.54
CA ASN A 29 -2.25 15.55 22.75
C ASN A 29 -1.49 14.22 22.66
N GLU A 30 -1.97 13.32 21.81
CA GLU A 30 -1.27 12.12 21.31
C GLU A 30 -1.61 12.06 19.82
N ILE A 31 -0.61 12.24 18.95
CA ILE A 31 -0.80 12.06 17.51
C ILE A 31 -0.89 10.55 17.30
N ALA A 32 -2.06 9.97 17.58
CA ALA A 32 -2.32 8.58 17.28
C ALA A 32 -2.15 8.39 15.76
N PRO A 33 -1.42 7.36 15.31
CA PRO A 33 -1.27 7.09 13.89
C PRO A 33 -2.65 7.01 13.23
N VAL A 34 -2.81 7.69 12.09
CA VAL A 34 -4.10 7.80 11.37
C VAL A 34 -4.63 6.42 10.93
N HIS A 35 -3.75 5.42 10.83
CA HIS A 35 -4.07 4.05 10.46
C HIS A 35 -3.66 3.06 11.53
N ASP A 36 -4.54 2.10 11.81
CA ASP A 36 -4.24 0.98 12.70
C ASP A 36 -3.30 -0.03 12.03
N ALA A 37 -2.46 -0.71 12.81
CA ALA A 37 -1.52 -1.72 12.30
C ALA A 37 -2.22 -2.84 11.50
N VAL A 38 -3.46 -3.20 11.85
CA VAL A 38 -4.27 -4.19 11.13
C VAL A 38 -4.70 -3.66 9.77
N GLU A 39 -5.02 -2.37 9.66
CA GLU A 39 -5.41 -1.73 8.40
C GLU A 39 -4.21 -1.63 7.45
N LEU A 40 -3.06 -1.20 7.96
CA LEU A 40 -1.81 -1.14 7.21
C LEU A 40 -1.41 -2.52 6.71
N ARG A 41 -1.55 -3.56 7.54
CA ARG A 41 -1.25 -4.93 7.13
C ARG A 41 -2.20 -5.43 6.05
N LYS A 42 -3.50 -5.14 6.16
CA LYS A 42 -4.49 -5.49 5.12
C LYS A 42 -4.20 -4.79 3.80
N ALA A 43 -3.80 -3.52 3.82
CA ALA A 43 -3.42 -2.79 2.61
C ALA A 43 -2.22 -3.46 1.92
N ILE A 44 -1.18 -3.83 2.67
CA ILE A 44 -0.02 -4.57 2.14
C ILE A 44 -0.47 -5.90 1.54
N ASP A 45 -1.24 -6.72 2.28
CA ASP A 45 -1.61 -8.06 1.82
C ASP A 45 -2.54 -8.03 0.59
N LEU A 46 -3.44 -7.04 0.50
CA LEU A 46 -4.33 -6.84 -0.65
C LEU A 46 -3.57 -6.43 -1.91
N HIS A 47 -2.59 -5.52 -1.79
CA HIS A 47 -1.85 -4.96 -2.92
C HIS A 47 -0.46 -5.58 -3.14
N LYS A 48 -0.14 -6.67 -2.43
CA LYS A 48 1.18 -7.32 -2.45
C LYS A 48 1.68 -7.68 -3.84
N ALA A 49 0.78 -8.20 -4.69
CA ALA A 49 1.13 -8.57 -6.06
C ALA A 49 1.45 -7.33 -6.91
N ALA A 50 0.56 -6.33 -6.88
CA ALA A 50 0.75 -5.06 -7.59
C ALA A 50 2.02 -4.31 -7.13
N LEU A 51 2.32 -4.32 -5.83
CA LEU A 51 3.56 -3.75 -5.30
C LEU A 51 4.81 -4.44 -5.84
N ARG A 52 4.78 -5.75 -6.05
CA ARG A 52 5.91 -6.49 -6.64
C ARG A 52 6.06 -6.23 -8.13
N GLU A 53 4.96 -5.96 -8.83
CA GLU A 53 4.99 -5.58 -10.24
C GLU A 53 5.51 -4.15 -10.43
N LEU A 54 5.08 -3.21 -9.59
CA LEU A 54 5.57 -1.83 -9.59
C LEU A 54 7.04 -1.73 -9.15
N PHE A 55 7.43 -2.51 -8.15
CA PHE A 55 8.77 -2.50 -7.59
C PHE A 55 9.42 -3.89 -7.75
N PRO A 56 9.97 -4.22 -8.92
CA PRO A 56 10.56 -5.53 -9.17
C PRO A 56 11.78 -5.81 -8.29
N THR A 57 12.43 -4.77 -7.76
CA THR A 57 13.55 -4.86 -6.80
C THR A 57 13.10 -4.76 -5.34
N LEU A 58 11.80 -4.91 -5.05
CA LEU A 58 11.24 -4.89 -3.70
C LEU A 58 11.74 -6.08 -2.88
N GLN A 59 12.39 -5.77 -1.76
CA GLN A 59 13.01 -6.72 -0.86
C GLN A 59 12.12 -7.02 0.36
N GLY A 60 11.35 -6.03 0.80
CA GLY A 60 10.54 -6.14 2.00
C GLY A 60 9.40 -5.12 2.06
N MET A 61 8.36 -5.49 2.81
CA MET A 61 7.20 -4.67 3.12
C MET A 61 6.93 -4.82 4.62
N ALA A 62 6.88 -3.71 5.34
CA ALA A 62 6.59 -3.70 6.77
C ALA A 62 5.61 -2.58 7.11
N THR A 63 4.91 -2.71 8.22
CA THR A 63 4.10 -1.61 8.78
C THR A 63 4.96 -0.83 9.77
N ASP A 64 4.95 0.49 9.68
CA ASP A 64 5.55 1.40 10.65
C ASP A 64 4.46 1.85 11.63
N ALA A 65 4.49 1.29 12.85
CA ALA A 65 3.53 1.63 13.90
C ALA A 65 3.81 3.01 14.51
N GLU A 66 5.04 3.53 14.42
CA GLU A 66 5.40 4.85 14.94
C GLU A 66 4.93 5.96 13.98
N GLN A 67 5.00 5.72 12.67
CA GLN A 67 4.61 6.68 11.63
C GLN A 67 3.19 6.45 11.11
N GLY A 68 2.54 5.33 11.46
CA GLY A 68 1.20 4.99 10.99
C GLY A 68 1.14 4.72 9.48
N GLY A 69 2.16 4.06 8.93
CA GLY A 69 2.32 3.89 7.49
C GLY A 69 2.96 2.56 7.08
N VAL A 70 3.27 2.42 5.79
CA VAL A 70 3.94 1.24 5.22
C VAL A 70 5.36 1.58 4.83
N VAL A 71 6.31 0.73 5.19
CA VAL A 71 7.71 0.81 4.74
C VAL A 71 7.94 -0.19 3.62
N LEU A 72 8.30 0.32 2.44
CA LEU A 72 8.75 -0.47 1.30
C LEU A 72 10.27 -0.43 1.24
N THR A 73 10.91 -1.60 1.31
CA THR A 73 12.37 -1.68 1.16
C THR A 73 12.71 -2.16 -0.23
N VAL A 74 13.40 -1.33 -1.01
CA VAL A 74 13.70 -1.58 -2.42
C VAL A 74 15.21 -1.58 -2.64
N ARG A 75 15.71 -2.53 -3.44
CA ARG A 75 17.12 -2.57 -3.84
C ARG A 75 17.36 -1.50 -4.92
N SER A 76 18.35 -0.64 -4.70
CA SER A 76 18.79 0.37 -5.66
C SER A 76 20.31 0.42 -5.70
N GLU A 77 20.91 -0.11 -6.75
CA GLU A 77 22.37 -0.21 -6.88
C GLU A 77 23.05 1.15 -7.08
N SER A 78 22.35 2.09 -7.71
CA SER A 78 22.88 3.41 -8.02
C SER A 78 22.40 4.50 -7.05
N GLY A 79 21.36 4.23 -6.24
CA GLY A 79 20.65 5.27 -5.47
C GLY A 79 19.92 6.29 -6.36
N ILE A 80 19.99 6.16 -7.68
CA ILE A 80 19.31 7.01 -8.68
C ILE A 80 17.93 6.41 -8.99
N MET A 81 17.22 5.97 -7.96
CA MET A 81 15.78 5.72 -8.08
C MET A 81 15.07 6.92 -7.47
N ASN A 82 14.08 7.45 -8.18
CA ASN A 82 13.33 8.60 -7.69
C ASN A 82 12.41 8.16 -6.55
N GLU A 83 12.94 8.22 -5.32
CA GLU A 83 12.24 7.81 -4.10
C GLU A 83 10.88 8.51 -3.96
N ALA A 84 10.80 9.78 -4.35
CA ALA A 84 9.56 10.56 -4.28
C ALA A 84 8.50 10.02 -5.25
N ALA A 85 8.87 9.73 -6.50
CA ALA A 85 7.92 9.16 -7.47
C ALA A 85 7.45 7.76 -7.04
N MET A 86 8.37 6.91 -6.55
CA MET A 86 8.02 5.58 -6.03
C MET A 86 7.10 5.66 -4.82
N LYS A 87 7.35 6.62 -3.93
CA LYS A 87 6.50 6.88 -2.78
C LYS A 87 5.10 7.27 -3.25
N GLU A 88 4.97 8.26 -4.13
CA GLU A 88 3.67 8.73 -4.62
C GLU A 88 2.87 7.61 -5.29
N GLU A 89 3.50 6.79 -6.13
CA GLU A 89 2.84 5.64 -6.76
C GLU A 89 2.39 4.59 -5.73
N ALA A 90 3.23 4.30 -4.74
CA ALA A 90 2.89 3.36 -3.68
C ALA A 90 1.77 3.87 -2.77
N GLU A 91 1.78 5.15 -2.41
CA GLU A 91 0.71 5.81 -1.64
C GLU A 91 -0.60 5.82 -2.43
N ALA A 92 -0.55 6.10 -3.73
CA ALA A 92 -1.73 6.05 -4.59
C ALA A 92 -2.32 4.63 -4.70
N LEU A 93 -1.48 3.60 -4.71
CA LEU A 93 -1.93 2.21 -4.74
C LEU A 93 -2.48 1.74 -3.39
N LEU A 94 -1.79 2.06 -2.29
CA LEU A 94 -2.13 1.55 -0.95
C LEU A 94 -3.15 2.40 -0.21
N GLY A 95 -3.32 3.68 -0.58
CA GLY A 95 -4.23 4.61 0.08
C GLY A 95 -3.81 4.99 1.51
N VAL A 96 -2.56 4.68 1.90
CA VAL A 96 -1.99 4.95 3.24
C VAL A 96 -0.60 5.59 3.07
N PRO A 97 -0.07 6.30 4.07
CA PRO A 97 1.28 6.85 4.02
C PRO A 97 2.32 5.77 3.77
N VAL A 98 3.25 6.04 2.86
CA VAL A 98 4.34 5.12 2.51
C VAL A 98 5.69 5.78 2.68
N LYS A 99 6.64 5.01 3.19
CA LYS A 99 8.05 5.33 3.22
C LYS A 99 8.81 4.33 2.38
N VAL A 100 9.54 4.84 1.39
CA VAL A 100 10.43 4.00 0.58
C VAL A 100 11.82 4.06 1.20
N ARG A 101 12.43 2.90 1.42
CA ARG A 101 13.80 2.74 1.89
C ARG A 101 14.62 2.09 0.79
N LEU A 102 15.51 2.86 0.20
CA LEU A 102 16.45 2.37 -0.81
C LEU A 102 17.66 1.75 -0.11
N LEU A 103 17.96 0.50 -0.44
CA LEU A 103 19.17 -0.18 0.04
C LEU A 103 20.07 -0.55 -1.14
N PRO A 104 21.39 -0.29 -1.05
CA PRO A 104 22.34 -0.62 -2.11
C PRO A 104 22.66 -2.12 -2.19
N VAL A 105 22.21 -2.90 -1.21
CA VAL A 105 22.51 -4.32 -1.08
C VAL A 105 21.24 -5.15 -0.97
N GLU A 106 21.34 -6.41 -1.37
CA GLU A 106 20.28 -7.38 -1.17
C GLU A 106 20.21 -7.81 0.30
N LEU A 107 19.02 -7.70 0.90
CA LEU A 107 18.72 -8.17 2.24
C LEU A 107 18.60 -9.68 2.20
N ARG A 108 19.48 -10.35 2.96
CA ARG A 108 19.34 -11.77 3.22
C ARG A 108 18.07 -11.96 4.06
N GLN A 109 17.06 -12.62 3.50
CA GLN A 109 15.95 -13.10 4.30
C GLN A 109 16.52 -14.07 5.33
N GLN A 110 16.49 -13.69 6.61
CA GLN A 110 16.71 -14.66 7.67
C GLN A 110 15.52 -15.62 7.62
N SER A 111 15.71 -16.78 6.99
CA SER A 111 14.79 -17.90 7.17
C SER A 111 14.69 -18.15 8.67
N PRO A 112 13.48 -18.32 9.24
CA PRO A 112 13.36 -18.63 10.64
C PRO A 112 14.17 -19.90 10.90
N VAL A 113 15.17 -19.78 11.78
CA VAL A 113 15.85 -20.94 12.34
C VAL A 113 14.76 -21.73 13.05
N GLN A 114 14.49 -22.93 12.56
CA GLN A 114 13.44 -23.83 13.08
C GLN A 114 13.67 -24.17 14.55
#